data_AF-A0A327TTN9-F1
#
_entry.id   AF-A0A327TTN9-F1
#
_cell.length_a   1.000
_cell.length_b   1.000
_cell.length_c   1.000
_cell.angle_alpha   90.00
_cell.angle_beta   90.00
_cell.angle_gamma   90.00
#
_symmetry.space_group_name_H-M   'P 1'
#
loop_
_entity.id
_entity.type
_entity.pdbx_description
1 polymer ?
#
loop_
_entity_poly.entity_id
_entity_poly.type
_entity_poly.pdbx_seq_one_letter_code
_entity_poly.pdbx_strand_id
1 'polypeptide(L)'
;MPRQADRPGQGDSHCLIVKQVLDQRAQSNKLKHMLNHEVSLDRVFQALADPTRRVLVDRLIRGPATVSELAHPLPMSLAAVLQHVQVLEASGLVRSEKVGRVRTCHIESAVLREAEQWIAARRTSWESRLDRLGDRLTDTSTTPTERSST
;
A
#
# COMPACT_ATOMS: atom_id res chain seq x y z
N MET A 1 -57.52 -27.39 -27.10
CA MET A 1 -56.49 -27.92 -26.16
C MET A 1 -55.19 -28.08 -26.93
N PRO A 2 -54.02 -27.66 -26.40
CA PRO A 2 -53.60 -26.37 -25.85
C PRO A 2 -52.62 -25.68 -26.85
N ARG A 3 -51.88 -24.58 -26.66
CA ARG A 3 -51.22 -24.02 -25.47
C ARG A 3 -50.73 -22.60 -25.80
N GLN A 4 -50.94 -21.69 -24.86
CA GLN A 4 -50.33 -20.36 -24.76
C GLN A 4 -48.83 -20.38 -25.09
N ALA A 5 -48.37 -19.42 -25.88
CA ALA A 5 -47.00 -18.95 -25.83
C ALA A 5 -46.92 -17.85 -24.75
N ASP A 6 -46.34 -18.23 -23.61
CA ASP A 6 -46.02 -17.36 -22.48
C ASP A 6 -44.92 -16.37 -22.89
N ARG A 7 -45.07 -15.08 -22.55
CA ARG A 7 -44.03 -14.07 -22.75
C ARG A 7 -43.01 -14.18 -21.61
N PRO A 8 -41.70 -14.24 -21.87
CA PRO A 8 -40.73 -14.15 -20.78
C PRO A 8 -40.49 -12.67 -20.40
N GLY A 9 -40.88 -12.35 -19.17
CA GLY A 9 -39.96 -11.82 -18.16
C GLY A 9 -39.44 -10.39 -18.31
N GLN A 10 -40.27 -9.40 -17.97
CA GLN A 10 -39.84 -8.04 -17.58
C GLN A 10 -39.17 -8.04 -16.18
N GLY A 11 -38.16 -8.89 -15.95
CA GLY A 11 -37.52 -9.09 -14.64
C GLY A 11 -36.04 -8.68 -14.57
N ASP A 12 -35.38 -8.53 -15.72
CA ASP A 12 -33.91 -8.50 -15.75
C ASP A 12 -33.32 -7.10 -15.57
N SER A 13 -34.08 -6.04 -15.86
CA SER A 13 -33.60 -4.66 -15.81
C SER A 13 -33.38 -4.14 -14.37
N HIS A 14 -34.14 -4.66 -13.39
CA HIS A 14 -33.98 -4.27 -11.98
C HIS A 14 -32.71 -4.87 -11.35
N CYS A 15 -32.31 -6.08 -11.76
CA CYS A 15 -31.09 -6.73 -11.25
C CYS A 15 -29.80 -6.04 -11.74
N LEU A 16 -29.81 -5.52 -12.97
CA LEU A 16 -28.68 -4.80 -13.56
C LEU A 16 -28.43 -3.45 -12.88
N ILE A 17 -29.49 -2.69 -12.57
CA ILE A 17 -29.38 -1.40 -11.87
C ILE A 17 -28.83 -1.58 -10.44
N VAL A 18 -29.27 -2.63 -9.72
CA VAL A 18 -28.79 -2.91 -8.35
C VAL A 18 -27.32 -3.34 -8.34
N LYS A 19 -26.88 -4.18 -9.30
CA LYS A 19 -25.46 -4.51 -9.48
C LYS A 19 -24.61 -3.27 -9.76
N GLN A 20 -25.09 -2.38 -10.62
CA GLN A 20 -24.35 -1.19 -11.04
C GLN A 20 -24.22 -0.14 -9.92
N VAL A 21 -25.25 0.03 -9.07
CA VAL A 21 -25.21 0.93 -7.90
C VAL A 21 -24.36 0.36 -6.75
N LEU A 22 -24.38 -0.96 -6.53
CA LEU A 22 -23.52 -1.61 -5.54
C LEU A 22 -22.04 -1.55 -5.96
N ASP A 23 -21.75 -1.73 -7.24
CA ASP A 23 -20.39 -1.64 -7.79
C ASP A 23 -19.87 -0.19 -7.77
N GLN A 24 -20.72 0.81 -8.05
CA GLN A 24 -20.38 2.23 -7.89
C GLN A 24 -20.17 2.64 -6.42
N ARG A 25 -20.96 2.12 -5.47
CA ARG A 25 -20.74 2.35 -4.03
C ARG A 25 -19.46 1.67 -3.53
N ALA A 26 -19.15 0.46 -4.02
CA ALA A 26 -17.91 -0.24 -3.73
C ALA A 26 -16.70 0.49 -4.31
N GLN A 27 -16.78 1.00 -5.54
CA GLN A 27 -15.74 1.81 -6.19
C GLN A 27 -15.55 3.15 -5.48
N SER A 28 -16.62 3.81 -5.03
CA SER A 28 -16.54 5.07 -4.26
C SER A 28 -15.89 4.88 -2.89
N ASN A 29 -16.20 3.78 -2.18
CA ASN A 29 -15.51 3.44 -0.93
C ASN A 29 -14.06 3.03 -1.16
N LYS A 30 -13.76 2.32 -2.26
CA LYS A 30 -12.39 1.91 -2.61
C LYS A 30 -11.53 3.10 -3.01
N LEU A 31 -12.07 4.06 -3.77
CA LEU A 31 -11.41 5.33 -4.11
C LEU A 31 -11.17 6.21 -2.88
N LYS A 32 -12.15 6.34 -1.98
CA LYS A 32 -11.97 7.05 -0.71
C LYS A 32 -10.93 6.39 0.19
N HIS A 33 -10.92 5.06 0.25
CA HIS A 33 -9.86 4.33 0.95
C HIS A 33 -8.50 4.54 0.28
N MET A 34 -8.40 4.45 -1.04
CA MET A 34 -7.15 4.66 -1.78
C MET A 34 -6.59 6.07 -1.60
N LEU A 35 -7.41 7.12 -1.69
CA LEU A 35 -6.98 8.51 -1.54
C LEU A 35 -6.56 8.85 -0.10
N ASN A 36 -7.26 8.32 0.90
CA ASN A 36 -6.85 8.49 2.30
C ASN A 36 -5.60 7.67 2.65
N HIS A 37 -5.40 6.53 1.97
CA HIS A 37 -4.23 5.70 2.14
C HIS A 37 -2.99 6.30 1.46
N GLU A 38 -3.15 6.96 0.31
CA GLU A 38 -2.06 7.66 -0.38
C GLU A 38 -1.49 8.80 0.46
N VAL A 39 -2.33 9.67 1.04
CA VAL A 39 -1.86 10.75 1.93
C VAL A 39 -1.20 10.21 3.21
N SER A 40 -1.63 9.05 3.70
CA SER A 40 -1.00 8.37 4.84
C SER A 40 0.38 7.82 4.45
N LEU A 41 0.46 7.12 3.32
CA LEU A 41 1.69 6.50 2.82
C LEU A 41 2.74 7.52 2.39
N ASP A 42 2.35 8.67 1.83
CA ASP A 42 3.28 9.75 1.50
C ASP A 42 4.06 10.20 2.74
N ARG A 43 3.37 10.34 3.88
CA ARG A 43 4.02 10.68 5.16
C ARG A 43 4.91 9.56 5.67
N VAL A 44 4.51 8.31 5.48
CA VAL A 44 5.33 7.14 5.84
C VAL A 44 6.62 7.13 5.03
N PHE A 45 6.56 7.26 3.71
CA PHE A 45 7.73 7.29 2.85
C PHE A 45 8.61 8.51 3.10
N GLN A 46 8.01 9.69 3.29
CA GLN A 46 8.75 10.89 3.67
C GLN A 46 9.47 10.70 5.02
N ALA A 47 8.81 10.07 6.00
CA ALA A 47 9.43 9.75 7.28
C ALA A 47 10.57 8.72 7.12
N LEU A 48 10.41 7.68 6.30
CA LEU A 48 11.45 6.67 6.09
C LEU A 48 12.59 7.11 5.15
N ALA A 49 12.46 8.24 4.45
CA ALA A 49 13.51 8.75 3.56
C ALA A 49 14.79 9.15 4.30
N ASP A 50 14.68 9.54 5.57
CA ASP A 50 15.82 9.98 6.40
C ASP A 50 16.50 8.81 7.13
N PRO A 51 17.84 8.73 7.08
CA PRO A 51 18.59 7.62 7.67
C PRO A 51 18.50 7.56 9.20
N THR A 52 18.47 8.71 9.88
CA THR A 52 18.34 8.75 11.35
C THR A 52 16.98 8.22 11.78
N ARG A 53 15.91 8.60 11.08
CA ARG A 53 14.56 8.06 11.34
C ARG A 53 14.49 6.55 11.12
N ARG A 54 15.19 6.01 10.11
CA ARG A 54 15.31 4.54 9.93
C ARG A 54 16.02 3.86 11.12
N VAL A 55 17.11 4.43 11.62
CA VAL A 55 17.81 3.92 12.81
C VAL A 55 16.90 3.90 14.05
N LEU A 56 16.09 4.95 14.24
CA LEU A 56 15.11 5.00 15.34
C LEU A 56 14.04 3.91 15.19
N VAL A 57 13.51 3.73 13.98
CA VAL A 57 12.54 2.65 13.69
C VAL A 57 13.16 1.28 13.96
N ASP A 58 14.39 1.02 13.48
CA ASP A 58 15.10 -0.24 13.73
C ASP A 58 15.30 -0.50 15.23
N ARG A 59 15.55 0.55 16.03
CA ARG A 59 15.65 0.43 17.49
C ARG A 59 14.31 0.10 18.13
N LEU A 60 13.22 0.70 17.67
CA LEU A 60 11.87 0.48 18.21
C LEU A 60 11.27 -0.87 17.80
N ILE A 61 11.69 -1.43 16.66
CA ILE A 61 11.32 -2.80 16.26
C ILE A 61 11.80 -3.84 17.28
N ARG A 62 12.94 -3.59 17.94
CA ARG A 62 13.48 -4.46 19.01
C ARG A 62 12.67 -4.38 20.32
N GLY A 63 11.78 -3.41 20.44
CA GLY A 63 10.92 -3.21 21.60
C GLY A 63 10.77 -1.73 21.97
N PRO A 64 9.80 -1.41 22.84
CA PRO A 64 9.54 -0.04 23.29
C PRO A 64 10.78 0.58 23.93
N ALA A 65 10.96 1.88 23.74
CA ALA A 65 12.09 2.61 24.30
C ALA A 65 11.71 4.05 24.63
N THR A 66 12.35 4.61 25.64
CA THR A 66 12.17 6.02 26.00
C THR A 66 12.92 6.92 25.01
N VAL A 67 12.50 8.18 24.89
CA VAL A 67 13.21 9.14 24.02
C VAL A 67 14.69 9.29 24.42
N SER A 68 15.01 9.23 25.72
CA SER A 68 16.40 9.27 26.19
C SER A 68 17.20 8.04 25.79
N GLU A 69 16.61 6.84 25.83
CA GLU A 69 17.24 5.61 25.35
C GLU A 69 17.46 5.61 23.84
N LEU A 70 16.51 6.18 23.08
CA LEU A 70 16.64 6.38 21.63
C LEU A 70 17.75 7.37 21.28
N ALA A 71 18.00 8.36 22.13
CA ALA A 71 19.03 9.37 21.91
C ALA A 71 20.45 8.88 22.25
N HIS A 72 20.59 7.94 23.20
CA HIS A 72 21.89 7.48 23.68
C HIS A 72 22.89 7.02 22.60
N PRO A 73 22.49 6.24 21.57
CA PRO A 73 23.43 5.79 20.53
C PRO A 73 23.69 6.81 19.41
N LEU A 74 23.03 7.97 19.43
CA LEU A 74 23.07 8.93 18.32
C LEU A 74 23.98 10.13 18.66
N PRO A 75 24.84 10.59 17.74
CA PRO A 75 25.72 11.76 17.97
C PRO A 75 24.95 13.07 17.78
N MET A 76 23.81 13.24 18.45
CA MET A 76 22.96 14.42 18.34
C MET A 76 22.26 14.76 19.66
N SER A 77 21.69 15.96 19.72
CA SER A 77 20.97 16.41 20.92
C SER A 77 19.63 15.70 21.11
N LEU A 78 19.15 15.64 22.35
CA LEU A 78 17.82 15.11 22.69
C LEU A 78 16.70 15.85 21.94
N ALA A 79 16.87 17.16 21.71
CA ALA A 79 15.93 17.97 20.96
C ALA A 79 15.84 17.55 19.49
N ALA A 80 16.95 17.21 18.85
CA ALA A 80 16.96 16.69 17.48
C ALA A 80 16.23 15.34 17.41
N VAL A 81 16.49 14.44 18.36
CA VAL A 81 15.78 13.14 18.44
C VAL A 81 14.28 13.34 18.62
N LEU A 82 13.86 14.28 19.47
CA LEU A 82 12.44 14.61 19.64
C LEU A 82 11.79 15.09 18.33
N GLN A 83 12.48 15.90 17.52
CA GLN A 83 11.97 16.32 16.21
C GLN A 83 11.80 15.11 15.27
N HIS A 84 12.77 14.20 15.23
CA HIS A 84 12.64 12.97 14.44
C HIS A 84 11.47 12.10 14.91
N VAL A 85 11.28 11.95 16.23
CA VAL A 85 10.16 11.21 16.81
C VAL A 85 8.82 11.87 16.47
N GLN A 86 8.72 13.20 16.50
CA GLN A 86 7.50 13.92 16.12
C GLN A 86 7.12 13.67 14.66
N VAL A 87 8.09 13.64 13.74
CA VAL A 87 7.84 13.29 12.33
C VAL A 87 7.36 11.85 12.18
N LEU A 88 7.96 10.92 12.93
CA LEU A 88 7.56 9.51 12.94
C LEU A 88 6.15 9.29 13.54
N GLU A 89 5.74 10.15 14.48
CA GLU A 89 4.39 10.14 15.02
C GLU A 89 3.38 10.74 14.05
N ALA A 90 3.75 11.82 13.36
CA ALA A 90 2.91 12.45 12.35
C ALA A 90 2.64 11.53 11.14
N SER A 91 3.55 10.59 10.86
CA SER A 91 3.36 9.54 9.85
C SER A 91 2.61 8.30 10.38
N GLY A 92 2.34 8.23 11.68
CA GLY A 92 1.70 7.08 12.32
C GLY A 92 2.59 5.87 12.49
N LEU A 93 3.89 5.93 12.11
CA LEU A 93 4.83 4.82 12.30
C LEU A 93 5.18 4.59 13.76
N VAL A 94 5.17 5.65 14.56
CA VAL A 94 5.49 5.61 15.98
C VAL A 94 4.33 6.15 16.79
N ARG A 95 4.05 5.50 17.91
CA ARG A 95 3.16 6.00 18.94
C ARG A 95 3.94 6.26 20.20
N SER A 96 3.79 7.44 20.80
CA SER A 96 4.31 7.70 22.13
C SER A 96 3.23 7.67 23.18
N GLU A 97 3.61 7.26 24.38
CA GLU A 97 2.83 7.44 25.60
C GLU A 97 3.69 8.15 26.64
N LYS A 98 3.04 9.04 27.43
CA LYS A 98 3.69 9.71 28.55
C LYS A 98 3.38 8.94 29.82
N VAL A 99 4.41 8.33 30.40
CA VAL A 99 4.33 7.63 31.68
C VAL A 99 5.10 8.46 32.71
N GLY A 100 4.36 9.24 33.50
CA GLY A 100 4.93 10.19 34.46
C GLY A 100 5.72 11.32 33.79
N ARG A 101 7.04 11.38 34.04
CA ARG A 101 7.95 12.35 33.40
C ARG A 101 8.60 11.83 32.12
N VAL A 102 8.44 10.54 31.81
CA VAL A 102 9.14 9.86 30.71
C VAL A 102 8.19 9.63 29.55
N ARG A 103 8.70 9.82 28.33
CA ARG A 103 7.98 9.52 27.10
C ARG A 103 8.52 8.22 26.51
N THR A 104 7.66 7.21 26.44
CA THR A 104 7.96 5.89 25.87
C THR A 104 7.39 5.82 24.47
N CYS A 105 8.20 5.39 23.52
CA CYS A 105 7.85 5.26 22.10
C CYS A 105 7.70 3.79 21.73
N HIS A 106 6.72 3.52 20.86
CA HIS A 106 6.34 2.21 20.36
C HIS A 106 6.25 2.25 18.83
N ILE A 107 6.55 1.13 18.18
CA ILE A 107 6.36 0.98 16.73
C ILE A 107 4.93 0.55 16.42
N GLU A 108 4.30 1.20 15.44
CA GLU A 108 2.99 0.82 14.92
C GLU A 108 3.16 -0.09 13.71
N SER A 109 3.23 -1.40 13.96
CA SER A 109 3.50 -2.40 12.93
C SER A 109 2.43 -2.46 11.81
N ALA A 110 1.21 -1.97 12.08
CA ALA A 110 0.15 -1.91 11.08
C ALA A 110 0.52 -0.98 9.91
N VAL A 111 1.07 0.20 10.21
CA VAL A 111 1.46 1.19 9.21
C VAL A 111 2.62 0.69 8.34
N LEU A 112 3.56 -0.05 8.94
CA LEU A 112 4.61 -0.71 8.17
C LEU A 112 4.06 -1.77 7.20
N ARG A 113 3.09 -2.57 7.64
CA ARG A 113 2.43 -3.57 6.77
C ARG A 113 1.68 -2.92 5.60
N GLU A 114 1.06 -1.77 5.83
CA GLU A 114 0.39 -1.02 4.76
C GLU A 114 1.40 -0.55 3.69
N ALA A 115 2.53 0.00 4.11
CA ALA A 115 3.60 0.40 3.19
C ALA A 115 4.19 -0.79 2.43
N GLU A 116 4.41 -1.92 3.11
CA GLU A 116 4.87 -3.17 2.49
C GLU A 116 3.88 -3.66 1.43
N GLN A 117 2.59 -3.71 1.74
CA GLN A 117 1.54 -4.14 0.81
C GLN A 117 1.47 -3.24 -0.42
N TRP A 118 1.62 -1.93 -0.23
CA TRP A 118 1.67 -0.97 -1.33
C TRP A 118 2.84 -1.27 -2.27
N ILE A 119 4.06 -1.47 -1.73
CA ILE A 119 5.26 -1.79 -2.52
C ILE A 119 5.07 -3.13 -3.24
N ALA A 120 4.59 -4.16 -2.54
CA ALA A 120 4.35 -5.48 -3.11
C ALA A 120 3.39 -5.44 -4.29
N ALA A 121 2.28 -4.70 -4.16
CA ALA A 121 1.30 -4.53 -5.24
C ALA A 121 1.90 -3.85 -6.48
N ARG A 122 2.77 -2.84 -6.29
CA ARG A 122 3.46 -2.17 -7.42
C ARG A 122 4.43 -3.12 -8.10
N ARG A 123 5.21 -3.89 -7.32
CA ARG A 123 6.14 -4.89 -7.85
C ARG A 123 5.42 -5.93 -8.71
N THR A 124 4.36 -6.55 -8.18
CA THR A 124 3.58 -7.55 -8.93
C THR A 124 3.02 -6.98 -10.23
N SER A 125 2.47 -5.75 -10.20
CA SER A 125 1.98 -5.10 -11.42
C SER A 125 3.09 -4.83 -12.44
N TRP A 126 4.32 -4.59 -12.00
CA TRP A 126 5.45 -4.32 -12.89
C TRP A 126 5.98 -5.61 -13.51
N GLU A 127 6.15 -6.66 -12.70
CA GLU A 127 6.54 -8.02 -13.15
C GLU A 127 5.55 -8.54 -14.19
N SER A 128 4.24 -8.49 -13.93
CA SER A 128 3.23 -8.94 -14.90
C SER A 128 3.24 -8.17 -16.24
N ARG A 129 3.70 -6.91 -16.25
CA ARG A 129 3.83 -6.14 -17.49
C ARG A 129 5.07 -6.56 -18.28
N LEU A 130 6.16 -6.87 -17.58
CA LEU A 130 7.40 -7.36 -18.18
C LEU A 130 7.21 -8.77 -18.75
N ASP A 131 6.50 -9.65 -18.05
CA ASP A 131 6.19 -11.00 -18.54
C ASP A 131 5.44 -10.96 -19.88
N ARG A 132 4.38 -10.13 -19.97
CA ARG A 132 3.63 -9.93 -21.22
C ARG A 132 4.48 -9.36 -22.35
N LEU A 133 5.49 -8.55 -22.04
CA LEU A 133 6.43 -8.06 -23.04
C LEU A 133 7.35 -9.18 -23.51
N GLY A 134 7.84 -10.00 -22.58
CA GLY A 134 8.64 -11.20 -22.86
C GLY A 134 7.93 -12.13 -23.83
N ASP A 135 6.69 -12.50 -23.53
CA ASP A 135 5.87 -13.39 -24.37
C ASP A 135 5.74 -12.88 -25.82
N ARG A 136 5.51 -11.57 -26.00
CA ARG A 136 5.39 -10.96 -27.34
C ARG A 136 6.71 -10.98 -28.11
N LEU A 137 7.84 -10.79 -27.44
CA LEU A 137 9.16 -10.81 -28.09
C LEU A 137 9.54 -12.24 -28.50
N THR A 138 9.19 -13.25 -27.71
CA THR A 138 9.38 -14.66 -28.07
C THR A 138 8.47 -15.11 -29.22
N ASP A 139 7.24 -14.59 -29.27
CA ASP A 139 6.32 -14.86 -30.37
C ASP A 139 6.83 -14.28 -31.71
N THR A 140 7.39 -13.07 -31.71
CA THR A 140 7.89 -12.42 -32.94
C THR A 140 9.23 -12.96 -33.45
N SER A 141 10.04 -13.57 -32.58
CA SER A 141 11.30 -14.22 -32.97
C SER A 141 11.11 -15.63 -33.53
N THR A 142 9.89 -16.18 -33.42
CA THR A 142 9.47 -17.41 -34.10
C THR A 142 8.71 -17.06 -35.39
N THR A 143 9.34 -16.28 -36.27
CA THR A 143 8.92 -16.25 -37.68
C THR A 143 9.92 -17.11 -38.45
N PRO A 144 9.57 -18.34 -38.88
CA PRO A 144 10.42 -19.09 -39.80
C PRO A 144 10.56 -18.25 -41.07
N THR A 145 11.77 -17.77 -41.32
CA THR A 145 12.19 -17.31 -42.65
C THR A 145 12.21 -18.54 -43.56
N GLU A 146 11.03 -19.00 -43.99
CA GLU A 146 10.87 -19.83 -45.17
C GLU A 146 10.32 -18.95 -46.28
N ARG A 147 11.21 -18.44 -47.13
CA ARG A 147 10.91 -18.26 -48.55
C ARG A 147 12.12 -18.71 -49.37
N SER A 148 12.05 -20.00 -49.70
CA SER A 148 12.23 -20.54 -51.05
C SER A 148 13.48 -20.14 -51.85
N SER A 149 14.36 -21.13 -51.98
CA SER A 149 14.97 -21.59 -53.23
C SER A 149 14.48 -20.90 -54.51
N THR A 150 15.39 -20.34 -55.29
CA THR A 150 15.73 -20.76 -56.67
C THR A 150 17.01 -20.07 -57.10
#